data_AF-U2MEX6-F1
#
_entry.id   AF-U2MEX6-F1
#
_cell.length_a   1.000
_cell.length_b   1.000
_cell.length_c   1.000
_cell.angle_alpha   90.00
_cell.angle_beta   90.00
_cell.angle_gamma   90.00
#
_symmetry.space_group_name_H-M   'P 1'
#
loop_
_entity.id
_entity.type
_entity.pdbx_description
1 polymer ?
#
loop_
_entity_poly.entity_id
_entity_poly.type
_entity_poly.pdbx_seq_one_letter_code
_entity_poly.pdbx_strand_id
1 'polypeptide(L)'
;MEEQNNITIYKTKDGKSSIALYAKDGNVWLNQQQIAQLFATSKQTISYHIVNILKNKELKEESVVKYFLTTADDNKQYKIIYYSLEMILAIGYRVRGIRGIQFRQWAT
;
A
#
# COMPACT_ATOMS: atom_id res chain seq x y z
N MET A 1 20.42 16.78 8.27
CA MET A 1 20.49 15.99 7.02
C MET A 1 19.07 15.89 6.51
N GLU A 2 18.79 16.49 5.35
CA GLU A 2 17.47 16.48 4.74
C GLU A 2 17.10 15.04 4.36
N GLU A 3 16.08 14.46 5.00
CA GLU A 3 15.46 13.23 4.50
C GLU A 3 14.87 13.54 3.13
N GLN A 4 15.58 13.16 2.06
CA GLN A 4 15.04 13.15 0.71
C GLN A 4 13.87 12.15 0.67
N ASN A 5 12.67 12.64 0.98
CA ASN A 5 11.41 11.95 0.72
C ASN A 5 11.28 11.79 -0.80
N ASN A 6 11.84 10.71 -1.34
CA ASN A 6 11.71 10.33 -2.74
C ASN A 6 10.27 9.84 -2.99
N ILE A 7 9.35 10.79 -3.18
CA ILE A 7 7.97 10.48 -3.51
C ILE A 7 7.92 10.06 -4.98
N THR A 8 7.87 8.75 -5.24
CA THR A 8 7.46 8.26 -6.56
C THR A 8 5.95 8.37 -6.64
N ILE A 9 5.47 9.28 -7.47
CA ILE A 9 4.03 9.48 -7.69
C ILE A 9 3.55 8.48 -8.75
N TYR A 10 2.81 7.45 -8.32
CA TYR A 10 1.96 6.74 -9.27
C TYR A 10 0.77 7.64 -9.60
N LYS A 11 0.74 8.17 -10.83
CA LYS A 11 -0.45 8.81 -11.39
C LYS A 11 -1.19 7.80 -12.25
N THR A 12 -2.45 7.53 -11.90
CA THR A 12 -3.35 6.84 -12.83
C THR A 12 -3.45 7.65 -14.13
N LYS A 13 -3.66 6.98 -15.27
CA LYS A 13 -3.77 7.64 -16.59
C LYS A 13 -4.86 8.73 -16.63
N ASP A 14 -5.88 8.63 -15.78
CA ASP A 14 -6.96 9.61 -15.65
C ASP A 14 -6.64 10.78 -14.70
N GLY A 15 -5.45 10.79 -14.09
CA GLY A 15 -5.01 11.81 -13.13
C GLY A 15 -5.74 11.80 -11.79
N LYS A 16 -6.72 10.90 -11.57
CA LYS A 16 -7.61 10.92 -10.40
C LYS A 16 -7.00 10.31 -9.15
N SER A 17 -5.95 9.50 -9.29
CA SER A 17 -5.21 8.96 -8.14
C SER A 17 -3.73 9.25 -8.33
N SER A 18 -3.21 10.05 -7.41
CA SER A 18 -1.79 10.38 -7.30
C SER A 18 -1.34 9.80 -5.96
N ILE A 19 -0.77 8.59 -5.98
CA ILE A 19 -0.28 7.98 -4.75
C ILE A 19 1.19 8.31 -4.62
N ALA A 20 1.44 9.17 -3.64
CA ALA A 20 2.75 9.33 -3.05
C ALA A 20 3.13 7.98 -2.43
N LEU A 21 3.94 7.19 -3.14
CA LEU A 21 4.55 6.02 -2.55
C LEU A 21 5.54 6.56 -1.52
N TYR A 22 5.23 6.38 -0.23
CA TYR A 22 6.12 6.77 0.85
C TYR A 22 7.36 5.87 0.74
N ALA A 23 8.41 6.37 0.09
CA ALA A 23 9.66 5.65 -0.04
C ALA A 23 10.51 5.96 1.18
N LYS A 24 10.52 5.04 2.15
CA LYS A 24 11.48 5.08 3.24
C LYS A 24 12.55 4.03 2.97
N ASP A 25 13.82 4.44 2.96
CA ASP A 25 14.97 3.56 2.71
C ASP A 25 14.87 2.82 1.36
N GLY A 26 14.34 3.48 0.33
CA GLY A 26 14.12 2.89 -1.00
C GLY A 26 12.97 1.89 -1.10
N ASN A 27 12.23 1.67 -0.01
CA ASN A 27 11.12 0.71 0.04
C ASN A 27 9.76 1.43 0.09
N VAL A 28 8.79 0.90 -0.65
CA VAL A 28 7.42 1.39 -0.67
C VAL A 28 6.60 0.72 0.43
N TRP A 29 5.94 1.56 1.23
CA TRP A 29 5.02 1.12 2.28
C TRP A 29 3.69 1.88 2.18
N LEU A 30 2.57 1.17 2.20
CA LEU A 30 1.24 1.78 2.28
C LEU A 30 0.43 1.16 3.41
N ASN A 31 -0.32 1.98 4.13
CA ASN A 31 -1.33 1.48 5.06
C ASN A 31 -2.58 1.01 4.29
N GLN A 32 -3.43 0.25 4.97
CA GLN A 32 -4.60 -0.36 4.35
C GLN A 32 -5.57 0.65 3.69
N GLN A 33 -5.70 1.85 4.26
CA GLN A 33 -6.57 2.90 3.71
C GLN A 33 -6.00 3.44 2.40
N GLN A 34 -4.69 3.66 2.33
CA GLN A 34 -4.01 4.09 1.11
C GLN A 34 -4.11 3.03 0.00
N ILE A 35 -4.01 1.75 0.33
CA ILE A 35 -4.21 0.65 -0.63
C ILE A 35 -5.66 0.62 -1.14
N ALA A 36 -6.64 0.84 -0.27
CA ALA A 36 -8.04 0.92 -0.67
C ALA A 36 -8.28 2.07 -1.66
N GLN A 37 -7.66 3.23 -1.40
CA GLN A 37 -7.66 4.38 -2.32
C GLN A 37 -6.96 4.07 -3.64
N LEU A 38 -5.80 3.40 -3.63
CA LEU A 38 -5.08 2.97 -4.83
C LEU A 38 -5.97 2.19 -5.78
N PHE A 39 -6.73 1.26 -5.22
CA PHE A 39 -7.54 0.33 -5.99
C PHE A 39 -9.00 0.74 -6.15
N ALA A 40 -9.41 1.92 -5.68
CA ALA A 40 -10.82 2.36 -5.59
C ALA A 40 -11.73 1.24 -5.05
N THR A 41 -11.34 0.71 -3.91
CA THR A 41 -12.11 -0.34 -3.25
C THR A 41 -12.26 -0.02 -1.77
N SER A 42 -13.00 -0.87 -1.06
CA SER A 42 -13.22 -0.71 0.36
C SER A 42 -12.03 -1.22 1.16
N LYS A 43 -11.83 -0.67 2.37
CA LYS A 43 -10.81 -1.16 3.31
C LYS A 43 -11.07 -2.64 3.65
N GLN A 44 -12.35 -3.04 3.74
CA GLN A 44 -12.79 -4.41 3.98
C GLN A 44 -12.34 -5.37 2.88
N THR A 45 -12.42 -4.96 1.61
CA THR A 45 -11.92 -5.74 0.46
C THR A 45 -10.40 -5.94 0.56
N ILE A 46 -9.66 -4.91 0.96
CA ILE A 46 -8.23 -5.01 1.19
C ILE A 46 -7.92 -5.97 2.35
N SER A 47 -8.67 -5.89 3.46
CA SER A 47 -8.54 -6.82 4.60
C SER A 47 -8.72 -8.26 4.14
N TYR A 48 -9.76 -8.53 3.35
CA TYR A 48 -10.05 -9.86 2.84
C TYR A 48 -8.88 -10.43 2.03
N HIS A 49 -8.29 -9.63 1.14
CA HIS A 49 -7.14 -10.08 0.36
C HIS A 49 -5.90 -10.33 1.21
N ILE A 50 -5.57 -9.44 2.16
CA ILE A 50 -4.43 -9.61 3.08
C ILE A 50 -4.56 -10.92 3.87
N VAL A 51 -5.72 -11.15 4.49
CA VAL A 51 -5.98 -12.36 5.28
C VAL A 51 -5.80 -13.61 4.43
N ASN A 52 -6.31 -13.61 3.20
CA ASN A 52 -6.19 -14.78 2.33
C ASN A 52 -4.75 -15.02 1.85
N ILE A 53 -4.02 -13.96 1.49
CA ILE A 53 -2.61 -14.06 1.07
C ILE A 53 -1.76 -14.67 2.18
N LEU A 54 -1.92 -14.18 3.43
CA LEU A 54 -1.18 -14.69 4.58
C LEU A 54 -1.64 -16.10 4.98
N LYS A 55 -2.95 -16.37 5.00
CA LYS A 55 -3.52 -17.69 5.30
C LYS A 55 -3.02 -18.76 4.32
N ASN A 56 -2.93 -18.41 3.05
CA ASN A 56 -2.43 -19.31 2.00
C ASN A 56 -0.89 -19.40 1.99
N LYS A 57 -0.20 -18.68 2.88
CA LYS A 57 1.27 -18.61 2.97
C LYS A 57 1.95 -18.18 1.68
N GLU A 58 1.26 -17.36 0.87
CA GLU A 58 1.84 -16.80 -0.34
C GLU A 58 2.93 -15.77 -0.03
N LEU A 59 2.76 -15.06 1.09
CA LEU A 59 3.74 -14.13 1.66
C LEU A 59 3.92 -14.43 3.15
N LYS A 60 5.11 -14.14 3.66
CA LYS A 60 5.43 -14.24 5.08
C LYS A 60 5.11 -12.92 5.78
N GLU A 61 4.28 -12.95 6.81
CA GLU A 61 3.78 -11.76 7.50
C GLU A 61 4.94 -10.85 7.98
N GLU A 62 5.98 -11.45 8.56
CA GLU A 62 7.15 -10.74 9.09
C GLU A 62 7.94 -9.96 8.03
N SER A 63 7.80 -10.32 6.75
CA SER A 63 8.50 -9.66 5.64
C SER A 63 7.68 -8.52 5.04
N VAL A 64 6.35 -8.60 5.14
CA VAL A 64 5.43 -7.75 4.38
C VAL A 64 4.58 -6.82 5.25
N VAL A 65 4.66 -6.93 6.57
CA VAL A 65 3.92 -6.13 7.54
C VAL A 65 4.90 -5.38 8.45
N LYS A 66 4.72 -4.06 8.57
CA LYS A 66 5.48 -3.23 9.52
C LYS A 66 4.57 -2.29 10.30
N TYR A 67 4.94 -2.04 11.55
CA TYR A 67 4.30 -1.02 12.38
C TYR A 67 5.12 0.26 12.30
N PHE A 68 4.48 1.35 11.90
CA PHE A 68 5.06 2.69 11.98
C PHE A 68 4.37 3.48 13.08
N LEU A 69 5.15 4.23 13.86
CA LEU A 69 4.63 5.18 14.83
C LEU A 69 4.23 6.46 14.09
N THR A 70 3.03 6.93 14.33
CA THR A 70 2.52 8.19 13.81
C THR A 70 2.03 9.02 14.98
N THR A 71 2.56 10.24 15.12
CA THR A 71 2.07 11.21 16.09
C THR A 71 0.86 11.91 15.50
N ALA A 72 -0.27 11.86 16.18
CA ALA A 72 -1.45 12.64 15.81
C ALA A 72 -1.39 14.05 16.41
N ASP A 73 -2.30 14.93 15.97
CA ASP A 73 -2.40 16.32 16.42
C ASP A 73 -2.62 16.47 17.94
N ASP A 74 -3.04 15.40 18.62
CA ASP A 74 -3.22 15.34 20.07
C ASP A 74 -1.94 14.91 20.83
N ASN A 75 -0.78 14.91 20.17
CA ASN A 75 0.53 14.44 20.68
C ASN A 75 0.57 12.96 21.09
N LYS A 76 -0.45 12.16 20.77
CA LYS A 76 -0.40 10.72 21.01
C LYS A 76 0.22 9.98 19.85
N GLN A 77 1.01 8.96 20.18
CA GLN A 77 1.58 8.05 19.18
C GLN A 77 0.65 6.88 18.95
N TYR A 78 0.30 6.66 17.69
CA TYR A 78 -0.48 5.52 17.23
C TYR A 78 0.42 4.60 16.41
N LYS A 79 0.32 3.30 16.66
CA LYS A 79 0.93 2.27 15.80
C LYS A 79 0.00 2.02 14.63
N ILE A 80 0.44 2.38 13.43
CA ILE A 80 -0.26 2.12 12.18
C ILE A 80 0.46 0.99 11.44
N ILE A 81 -0.32 0.04 10.92
CA ILE A 81 0.19 -1.06 10.10
C ILE A 81 0.35 -0.58 8.66
N TYR A 82 1.52 -0.88 8.09
CA TYR A 82 1.85 -0.67 6.70
C TYR A 82 2.27 -1.98 6.05
N TYR A 83 2.03 -2.06 4.75
CA TYR A 83 2.28 -3.22 3.92
C TYR A 83 3.31 -2.93 2.85
N SER A 84 4.20 -3.89 2.59
CA SER A 84 5.29 -3.78 1.63
C SER A 84 4.77 -3.73 0.19
N LEU A 85 5.64 -3.36 -0.75
CA LEU A 85 5.37 -3.43 -2.18
C LEU A 85 4.89 -4.82 -2.62
N GLU A 86 5.45 -5.90 -2.07
CA GLU A 86 5.08 -7.27 -2.42
C GLU A 86 3.61 -7.57 -2.06
N MET A 87 3.16 -7.13 -0.89
CA MET A 87 1.76 -7.25 -0.50
C MET A 87 0.87 -6.38 -1.38
N ILE A 88 1.27 -5.14 -1.69
CA ILE A 88 0.52 -4.24 -2.57
C ILE A 88 0.37 -4.86 -3.97
N LEU A 89 1.44 -5.45 -4.51
CA LEU A 89 1.44 -6.17 -5.77
C LEU A 89 0.49 -7.37 -5.73
N ALA A 90 0.63 -8.23 -4.72
CA ALA A 90 -0.21 -9.41 -4.55
C ALA A 90 -1.70 -9.07 -4.48
N ILE A 91 -2.06 -7.94 -3.85
CA ILE A 91 -3.43 -7.42 -3.83
C ILE A 91 -3.83 -6.90 -5.22
N GLY A 92 -2.96 -6.12 -5.88
CA GLY A 92 -3.24 -5.56 -7.22
C GLY A 92 -3.52 -6.60 -8.30
N TYR A 93 -2.93 -7.80 -8.19
CA TYR A 93 -3.27 -8.94 -9.06
C TYR A 93 -4.64 -9.56 -8.77
N ARG A 94 -5.20 -9.36 -7.57
CA ARG A 94 -6.51 -9.88 -7.15
C ARG A 94 -7.65 -8.89 -7.34
N VAL A 95 -7.35 -7.60 -7.32
CA VAL A 95 -8.36 -6.55 -7.56
C VAL A 95 -8.79 -6.59 -9.03
N ARG A 96 -10.10 -6.77 -9.22
CA ARG A 96 -10.76 -6.68 -10.52
C ARG A 96 -11.19 -5.23 -10.78
N GLY A 97 -11.12 -4.79 -12.03
CA GLY A 97 -11.52 -3.44 -12.45
C GLY A 97 -10.37 -2.62 -13.04
N ILE A 98 -10.71 -1.43 -13.54
CA ILE A 98 -9.79 -0.62 -14.34
C ILE A 98 -8.53 -0.19 -13.58
N ARG A 99 -8.65 0.08 -12.26
CA ARG A 99 -7.49 0.44 -11.43
C ARG A 99 -6.53 -0.72 -11.22
N GLY A 100 -7.04 -1.94 -11.03
CA GLY A 100 -6.22 -3.14 -10.98
C GLY A 100 -5.49 -3.40 -12.30
N ILE A 101 -6.18 -3.19 -13.44
CA ILE A 101 -5.57 -3.30 -14.78
C ILE A 101 -4.44 -2.28 -14.96
N GLN A 102 -4.70 -1.00 -14.67
CA GLN A 102 -3.70 0.07 -14.78
C GLN A 102 -2.49 -0.17 -13.88
N PHE A 103 -2.73 -0.62 -12.65
CA PHE A 103 -1.67 -0.94 -11.71
C PHE A 103 -0.77 -2.07 -12.22
N ARG A 104 -1.36 -3.14 -12.78
CA ARG A 104 -0.58 -4.24 -13.38
C ARG A 104 0.23 -3.81 -14.61
N GLN A 105 -0.30 -2.90 -15.43
CA GLN A 105 0.42 -2.30 -16.56
C GLN A 105 1.62 -1.46 -16.12
N TRP A 106 1.56 -0.85 -14.94
CA TRP A 106 2.67 -0.10 -14.37
C TRP A 106 3.73 -1.01 -13.73
N ALA A 107 3.31 -2.14 -13.16
CA ALA A 107 4.18 -3.08 -12.48
C ALA A 107 4.93 -4.07 -13.41
N THR A 108 4.61 -4.07 -14.71
CA THR A 108 5.26 -4.91 -15.75
C THR A 108 6.09 -4.03 -16.67
#